data_AF-A0A8C4M4I0-F1
#
_entry.id   AF-A0A8C4M4I0-F1
#
_cell.length_a   1.000
_cell.length_b   1.000
_cell.length_c   1.000
_cell.angle_alpha   90.00
_cell.angle_beta   90.00
_cell.angle_gamma   90.00
#
_symmetry.space_group_name_H-M   'P 1'
#
loop_
_entity.id
_entity.type
_entity.pdbx_description
1 polymer ?
#
loop_
_entity_poly.entity_id
_entity_poly.type
_entity_poly.pdbx_seq_one_letter_code
_entity_poly.pdbx_strand_id
1 'polypeptide(L)'
;MYLPPHDPHVNDPMRFKPLFRIHLMERKSATVECMYGHRGPHNGHIQIVKKDEFSTKCNQTDHHRMSGGRQEEFRTWLREEWGRTLEDIFHEHMQELILMKFIYTSQYDNCLTYRRIYLPPSHPDDLIRPGLFKGTYGSHGLEIVMLSFHGKHARGTKITGDPNIPAGQQTVEIDLMHRIQLPDVENLRNFNELSRIVLEVREQVRQEQQQQEDGPEDAEGCSRQSPQEPQRGPAQPSVEPPAEKGSEPGDGGAAAAAEQPVESGQGQPFVLPLGVSSRNEDYPRTCRMWGPRPRLARPAAPQAHPSEMVSGFSRLGGGQLPGPTAGEPREESPAPGFSCAPLQVY
;
A
#
# COMPACT_ATOMS: atom_id res chain seq x y z
N MET A 1 18.58 0.62 6.20
CA MET A 1 17.13 0.35 6.37
C MET A 1 16.40 1.67 6.37
N TYR A 2 15.31 1.77 5.62
CA TYR A 2 14.38 2.89 5.67
C TYR A 2 13.18 2.49 6.54
N LEU A 3 12.60 3.45 7.24
CA LEU A 3 11.51 3.30 8.19
C LEU A 3 10.53 4.48 8.01
N PRO A 4 9.21 4.28 8.16
CA PRO A 4 8.25 5.37 8.09
C PRO A 4 8.50 6.42 9.19
N PRO A 5 8.05 7.67 9.02
CA PRO A 5 8.05 8.65 10.12
C PRO A 5 7.13 8.22 11.27
N HIS A 6 7.03 9.05 12.32
CA HIS A 6 6.14 8.77 13.44
C HIS A 6 4.67 8.97 13.03
N ASP A 7 3.79 8.09 13.51
CA ASP A 7 2.35 8.21 13.26
C ASP A 7 1.76 9.43 14.01
N PRO A 8 0.89 10.24 13.38
CA PRO A 8 0.26 10.07 12.06
C PRO A 8 0.92 10.88 10.92
N HIS A 9 2.15 11.36 11.10
CA HIS A 9 2.80 12.38 10.27
C HIS A 9 3.27 11.85 8.90
N VAL A 10 2.31 11.50 8.05
CA VAL A 10 2.52 10.83 6.75
C VAL A 10 3.40 11.63 5.78
N ASN A 11 3.51 12.95 5.93
CA ASN A 11 4.28 13.82 5.06
C ASN A 11 5.78 13.86 5.40
N ASP A 12 6.16 13.59 6.66
CA ASP A 12 7.52 13.68 7.17
C ASP A 12 8.53 12.77 6.42
N PRO A 13 9.83 13.13 6.39
CA PRO A 13 10.85 12.35 5.69
C PRO A 13 11.01 10.94 6.27
N MET A 14 11.36 9.99 5.40
CA MET A 14 11.66 8.62 5.82
C MET A 14 12.86 8.61 6.78
N ARG A 15 12.68 8.02 7.97
CA ARG A 15 13.79 7.73 8.88
C ARG A 15 14.69 6.67 8.23
N PHE A 16 16.00 6.74 8.44
CA PHE A 16 16.92 5.72 7.95
C PHE A 16 18.04 5.43 8.95
N LYS A 17 18.44 4.16 9.04
CA LYS A 17 19.61 3.73 9.82
C LYS A 17 20.39 2.62 9.11
N PRO A 18 21.74 2.59 9.21
CA PRO A 18 22.54 1.48 8.71
C PRO A 18 22.25 0.21 9.54
N LEU A 19 22.30 -0.97 8.91
CA LEU A 19 22.22 -2.27 9.60
C LEU A 19 23.53 -3.06 9.49
N PHE A 20 24.25 -2.83 8.40
CA PHE A 20 25.61 -3.31 8.17
C PHE A 20 26.35 -2.31 7.29
N ARG A 21 27.68 -2.44 7.21
CA ARG A 21 28.50 -1.85 6.15
C ARG A 21 29.53 -2.87 5.64
N ILE A 22 30.01 -2.65 4.41
CA ILE A 22 31.15 -3.35 3.83
C ILE A 22 32.21 -2.29 3.59
N HIS A 23 33.39 -2.45 4.20
CA HIS A 23 34.44 -1.43 4.19
C HIS A 23 35.76 -2.02 3.68
N LEU A 24 36.38 -1.36 2.69
CA LEU A 24 37.65 -1.79 2.11
C LEU A 24 38.78 -0.89 2.63
N MET A 25 39.90 -1.51 3.03
CA MET A 25 41.12 -0.82 3.45
C MET A 25 42.30 -1.25 2.57
N GLU A 26 43.35 -0.42 2.50
CA GLU A 26 44.58 -0.77 1.79
C GLU A 26 45.13 -2.14 2.24
N ARG A 27 45.50 -2.99 1.28
CA ARG A 27 46.09 -4.33 1.45
C ARG A 27 45.25 -5.31 2.30
N LYS A 28 43.95 -5.06 2.49
CA LYS A 28 43.03 -5.97 3.20
C LYS A 28 41.86 -6.38 2.31
N SER A 29 41.29 -7.55 2.58
CA SER A 29 39.95 -7.89 2.13
C SER A 29 38.92 -6.94 2.74
N ALA A 30 37.79 -6.71 2.07
CA ALA A 30 36.72 -5.89 2.62
C ALA A 30 36.14 -6.53 3.90
N THR A 31 36.02 -5.74 4.97
CA THR A 31 35.45 -6.17 6.25
C THR A 31 33.94 -5.93 6.25
N VAL A 32 33.19 -6.91 6.74
CA VAL A 32 31.75 -6.78 7.01
C VAL A 32 31.54 -6.43 8.47
N GLU A 33 30.81 -5.35 8.72
CA GLU A 33 30.52 -4.85 10.06
C GLU A 33 29.01 -4.76 10.26
N CYS A 34 28.52 -5.28 11.37
CA CYS A 34 27.17 -5.04 11.86
C CYS A 34 27.10 -3.62 12.45
N MET A 35 26.00 -2.91 12.18
CA MET A 35 25.77 -1.52 12.58
C MET A 35 24.55 -1.36 13.51
N TYR A 36 24.00 -2.48 14.01
CA TYR A 36 22.80 -2.50 14.85
C TYR A 36 23.14 -2.36 16.35
N GLY A 37 22.18 -1.95 17.15
CA GLY A 37 22.40 -1.61 18.56
C GLY A 37 23.10 -0.27 18.76
N HIS A 38 23.57 -0.04 19.99
CA HIS A 38 24.04 1.28 20.45
C HIS A 38 25.52 1.30 20.87
N ARG A 39 26.26 0.20 20.68
CA ARG A 39 27.69 0.08 21.04
C ARG A 39 28.66 0.28 19.87
N GLY A 40 28.16 0.70 18.71
CA GLY A 40 28.96 0.99 17.51
C GLY A 40 29.22 -0.21 16.60
N PRO A 41 30.04 -0.02 15.54
CA PRO A 41 30.35 -1.06 14.55
C PRO A 41 31.10 -2.25 15.17
N HIS A 42 30.67 -3.45 14.84
CA HIS A 42 31.23 -4.71 15.35
C HIS A 42 31.15 -5.81 14.29
N ASN A 43 31.68 -7.01 14.54
CA ASN A 43 31.85 -8.01 13.48
C ASN A 43 30.50 -8.56 12.97
N GLY A 44 30.27 -8.41 11.66
CA GLY A 44 29.09 -8.92 10.97
C GLY A 44 29.47 -9.89 9.85
N HIS A 45 28.49 -10.64 9.37
CA HIS A 45 28.62 -11.54 8.22
C HIS A 45 27.49 -11.28 7.22
N ILE A 46 27.77 -11.48 5.93
CA ILE A 46 26.79 -11.49 4.85
C ILE A 46 26.92 -12.82 4.11
N GLN A 47 25.81 -13.48 3.86
CA GLN A 47 25.73 -14.70 3.06
C GLN A 47 24.84 -14.45 1.85
N ILE A 48 25.42 -14.49 0.65
CA ILE A 48 24.64 -14.46 -0.60
C ILE A 48 24.06 -15.86 -0.81
N VAL A 49 22.74 -15.97 -0.93
CA VAL A 49 22.05 -17.26 -1.05
C VAL A 49 21.69 -17.54 -2.51
N LYS A 50 21.12 -16.55 -3.21
CA LYS A 50 20.77 -16.58 -4.64
C LYS A 50 20.96 -15.17 -5.23
N LYS A 51 20.82 -15.02 -6.55
CA LYS A 51 20.83 -13.71 -7.25
C LYS A 51 19.95 -12.65 -6.56
N ASP A 52 18.81 -13.09 -6.02
CA ASP A 52 17.75 -12.23 -5.50
C ASP A 52 17.49 -12.43 -3.99
N GLU A 53 18.38 -13.13 -3.27
CA GLU A 53 18.26 -13.38 -1.82
C GLU A 53 19.64 -13.42 -1.13
N PHE A 54 19.79 -12.66 -0.04
CA PHE A 54 20.98 -12.69 0.83
C PHE A 54 20.56 -12.55 2.30
N SER A 55 21.43 -12.93 3.23
CA SER A 55 21.20 -12.74 4.68
C SER A 55 22.35 -12.04 5.38
N THR A 56 22.05 -11.39 6.50
CA THR A 56 23.01 -10.89 7.49
C THR A 56 23.06 -11.81 8.70
N LYS A 57 24.21 -11.85 9.37
CA LYS A 57 24.34 -12.47 10.71
C LYS A 57 25.26 -11.65 11.60
N CYS A 58 24.85 -11.42 12.84
CA CYS A 58 25.72 -10.94 13.91
C CYS A 58 26.09 -12.11 14.83
N ASN A 59 27.37 -12.20 15.22
CA ASN A 59 27.86 -13.18 16.22
C ASN A 59 28.20 -12.51 17.58
N GLN A 60 27.99 -11.18 17.68
CA GLN A 60 28.36 -10.33 18.83
C GLN A 60 27.14 -9.52 19.28
N THR A 61 26.03 -10.20 19.56
CA THR A 61 24.74 -9.57 19.90
C THR A 61 24.72 -8.92 21.29
N ASP A 62 25.78 -9.06 22.08
CA ASP A 62 26.05 -8.24 23.27
C ASP A 62 26.13 -6.74 22.93
N HIS A 63 26.58 -6.41 21.71
CA HIS A 63 26.59 -5.03 21.18
C HIS A 63 25.18 -4.47 20.95
N HIS A 64 24.18 -5.33 20.85
CA HIS A 64 22.77 -4.96 20.70
C HIS A 64 22.05 -4.74 22.04
N ARG A 65 22.65 -5.19 23.16
CA ARG A 65 22.03 -5.12 24.50
C ARG A 65 22.32 -3.80 25.20
N MET A 66 21.30 -3.22 25.83
CA MET A 66 21.44 -1.99 26.63
C MET A 66 21.64 -2.27 28.13
N SER A 67 22.14 -1.29 28.88
CA SER A 67 22.49 -1.40 30.31
C SER A 67 21.29 -1.69 31.21
N GLY A 68 20.16 -1.04 30.98
CA GLY A 68 18.86 -1.32 31.60
C GLY A 68 18.10 -2.47 30.94
N GLY A 69 18.80 -3.30 30.14
CA GLY A 69 18.26 -4.49 29.49
C GLY A 69 17.05 -4.23 28.59
N ARG A 70 16.19 -5.24 28.49
CA ARG A 70 15.04 -5.27 27.56
C ARG A 70 14.04 -4.12 27.76
N GLN A 71 13.93 -3.56 28.96
CA GLN A 71 13.08 -2.38 29.19
C GLN A 71 13.68 -1.09 28.61
N GLU A 72 15.01 -0.93 28.69
CA GLU A 72 15.71 0.20 28.06
C GLU A 72 15.71 0.06 26.53
N GLU A 73 15.91 -1.16 26.02
CA GLU A 73 15.75 -1.48 24.59
C GLU A 73 14.35 -1.14 24.08
N PHE A 74 13.29 -1.52 24.81
CA PHE A 74 11.91 -1.19 24.43
C PHE A 74 11.65 0.31 24.45
N ARG A 75 12.01 1.02 25.53
CA ARG A 75 11.81 2.48 25.65
C ARG A 75 12.59 3.26 24.58
N THR A 76 13.76 2.77 24.18
CA THR A 76 14.57 3.38 23.11
C THR A 76 13.96 3.11 21.73
N TRP A 77 13.57 1.87 21.45
CA TRP A 77 12.88 1.49 20.21
C TRP A 77 11.53 2.22 20.05
N LEU A 78 10.76 2.38 21.11
CA LEU A 78 9.48 3.10 21.10
C LEU A 78 9.67 4.58 20.75
N ARG A 79 10.70 5.22 21.33
CA ARG A 79 11.09 6.59 20.97
C ARG A 79 11.56 6.69 19.52
N GLU A 80 12.32 5.71 19.02
CA GLU A 80 12.76 5.69 17.62
C GLU A 80 11.58 5.53 16.64
N GLU A 81 10.64 4.61 16.91
CA GLU A 81 9.56 4.22 15.98
C GLU A 81 8.28 5.06 16.09
N TRP A 82 7.97 5.64 17.27
CA TRP A 82 6.71 6.35 17.54
C TRP A 82 6.88 7.75 18.15
N GLY A 83 8.05 8.09 18.68
CA GLY A 83 8.33 9.42 19.26
C GLY A 83 7.61 9.74 20.59
N ARG A 84 6.87 8.79 21.15
CA ARG A 84 6.02 8.93 22.34
C ARG A 84 6.39 7.93 23.43
N THR A 85 5.88 8.08 24.65
CA THR A 85 5.89 6.99 25.64
C THR A 85 4.77 5.98 25.35
N LEU A 86 4.62 4.93 26.17
CA LEU A 86 3.52 3.97 26.01
C LEU A 86 2.22 4.51 26.61
N GLU A 87 2.36 5.30 27.68
CA GLU A 87 1.32 5.98 28.42
C GLU A 87 0.65 7.10 27.59
N ASP A 88 1.42 7.76 26.71
CA ASP A 88 0.92 8.73 25.70
C ASP A 88 0.03 8.09 24.60
N ILE A 89 -0.09 6.76 24.56
CA ILE A 89 -0.82 6.02 23.53
C ILE A 89 -2.17 5.58 24.10
N PHE A 90 -3.19 6.44 23.92
CA PHE A 90 -4.54 6.31 24.49
C PHE A 90 -5.34 5.04 24.14
N HIS A 91 -4.86 4.18 23.25
CA HIS A 91 -5.55 2.95 22.86
C HIS A 91 -4.75 1.71 23.28
N GLU A 92 -5.26 0.98 24.27
CA GLU A 92 -4.67 -0.27 24.78
C GLU A 92 -4.31 -1.26 23.66
N HIS A 93 -5.22 -1.51 22.72
CA HIS A 93 -4.96 -2.38 21.57
C HIS A 93 -3.80 -1.92 20.67
N MET A 94 -3.55 -0.60 20.59
CA MET A 94 -2.37 -0.08 19.89
C MET A 94 -1.08 -0.35 20.70
N GLN A 95 -1.13 -0.27 22.04
CA GLN A 95 -0.02 -0.66 22.91
C GLN A 95 0.31 -2.16 22.78
N GLU A 96 -0.70 -3.04 22.72
CA GLU A 96 -0.53 -4.49 22.50
C GLU A 96 0.21 -4.78 21.18
N LEU A 97 -0.27 -4.19 20.08
CA LEU A 97 0.32 -4.35 18.75
C LEU A 97 1.77 -3.83 18.70
N ILE A 98 2.06 -2.74 19.42
CA ILE A 98 3.40 -2.15 19.55
C ILE A 98 4.34 -3.07 20.33
N LEU A 99 3.88 -3.61 21.47
CA LEU A 99 4.64 -4.58 22.28
C LEU A 99 4.92 -5.87 21.50
N MET A 100 3.92 -6.42 20.82
CA MET A 100 4.05 -7.59 19.96
C MET A 100 5.04 -7.33 18.81
N LYS A 101 4.95 -6.18 18.14
CA LYS A 101 5.87 -5.77 17.06
C LYS A 101 7.31 -5.65 17.58
N PHE A 102 7.53 -5.04 18.73
CA PHE A 102 8.85 -4.98 19.37
C PHE A 102 9.41 -6.36 19.68
N ILE A 103 8.64 -7.20 20.36
CA ILE A 103 9.05 -8.56 20.74
C ILE A 103 9.43 -9.33 19.47
N TYR A 104 8.49 -9.49 18.54
CA TYR A 104 8.70 -10.28 17.31
C TYR A 104 9.88 -9.79 16.48
N THR A 105 10.00 -8.49 16.22
CA THR A 105 11.09 -7.95 15.38
C THR A 105 12.46 -8.01 16.06
N SER A 106 12.53 -7.91 17.39
CA SER A 106 13.81 -7.99 18.11
C SER A 106 14.34 -9.42 18.30
N GLN A 107 13.50 -10.47 18.19
CA GLN A 107 13.98 -11.86 18.20
C GLN A 107 14.95 -12.18 17.04
N TYR A 108 14.87 -11.45 15.93
CA TYR A 108 15.81 -11.62 14.81
C TYR A 108 17.21 -11.09 15.10
N ASP A 109 17.35 -10.14 16.03
CA ASP A 109 18.62 -9.56 16.48
C ASP A 109 19.59 -9.19 15.32
N ASN A 110 19.03 -8.56 14.27
CA ASN A 110 19.69 -8.20 12.99
C ASN A 110 20.25 -9.36 12.16
N CYS A 111 19.95 -10.61 12.51
CA CYS A 111 20.14 -11.80 11.67
C CYS A 111 18.92 -11.96 10.75
N LEU A 112 18.97 -11.33 9.57
CA LEU A 112 17.82 -11.14 8.69
C LEU A 112 18.10 -11.69 7.28
N THR A 113 17.08 -12.27 6.63
CA THR A 113 17.12 -12.64 5.21
C THR A 113 16.36 -11.60 4.39
N TYR A 114 17.01 -11.06 3.38
CA TYR A 114 16.52 -10.02 2.48
C TYR A 114 16.26 -10.61 1.10
N ARG A 115 15.07 -10.32 0.54
CA ARG A 115 14.71 -10.63 -0.85
C ARG A 115 14.74 -9.36 -1.69
N ARG A 116 15.11 -9.49 -2.96
CA ARG A 116 15.09 -8.37 -3.89
C ARG A 116 13.65 -7.93 -4.16
N ILE A 117 13.42 -6.63 -4.07
CA ILE A 117 12.26 -5.94 -4.64
C ILE A 117 12.76 -4.93 -5.68
N TYR A 118 11.87 -4.49 -6.55
CA TYR A 118 12.13 -3.50 -7.59
C TYR A 118 11.22 -2.29 -7.38
N LEU A 119 11.66 -1.11 -7.80
CA LEU A 119 10.72 0.00 -8.02
C LEU A 119 9.86 -0.32 -9.26
N PRO A 120 8.59 0.14 -9.29
CA PRO A 120 7.74 -0.01 -10.47
C PRO A 120 8.32 0.77 -11.66
N PRO A 121 8.05 0.34 -12.91
CA PRO A 121 8.25 1.18 -14.08
C PRO A 121 7.36 2.42 -13.99
N SER A 122 7.67 3.46 -14.77
CA SER A 122 6.81 4.63 -14.93
C SER A 122 6.52 4.85 -16.42
N HIS A 123 5.26 5.12 -16.76
CA HIS A 123 4.79 5.46 -18.10
C HIS A 123 4.39 6.94 -18.18
N PRO A 124 4.49 7.62 -19.33
CA PRO A 124 3.99 9.00 -19.49
C PRO A 124 2.49 9.14 -19.20
N ASP A 125 1.72 8.07 -19.44
CA ASP A 125 0.26 8.03 -19.24
C ASP A 125 -0.15 7.59 -17.81
N ASP A 126 0.81 7.32 -16.91
CA ASP A 126 0.50 6.98 -15.52
C ASP A 126 -0.18 8.16 -14.82
N LEU A 127 -1.36 7.91 -14.23
CA LEU A 127 -2.22 8.94 -13.63
C LEU A 127 -1.48 9.84 -12.61
N ILE A 128 -0.55 9.23 -11.87
CA ILE A 128 0.38 9.83 -10.92
C ILE A 128 1.67 9.02 -10.96
N ARG A 129 2.81 9.59 -10.54
CA ARG A 129 4.08 8.86 -10.54
C ARG A 129 4.02 7.60 -9.63
N PRO A 130 4.25 6.38 -10.15
CA PRO A 130 4.31 5.18 -9.32
C PRO A 130 5.59 5.14 -8.48
N GLY A 131 5.56 4.44 -7.35
CA GLY A 131 6.65 4.45 -6.38
C GLY A 131 6.24 3.99 -4.98
N LEU A 132 6.98 4.46 -3.97
CA LEU A 132 6.77 4.13 -2.56
C LEU A 132 6.05 5.27 -1.84
N PHE A 133 4.93 4.94 -1.21
CA PHE A 133 4.08 5.85 -0.45
C PHE A 133 4.05 5.44 1.03
N LYS A 134 3.90 6.43 1.90
CA LYS A 134 3.59 6.26 3.33
C LYS A 134 2.07 6.28 3.48
N GLY A 135 1.47 5.44 4.33
CA GLY A 135 0.02 5.42 4.54
C GLY A 135 -0.38 4.99 5.95
N THR A 136 -1.48 5.53 6.46
CA THR A 136 -2.04 5.23 7.80
C THR A 136 -2.88 3.96 7.80
N TYR A 137 -2.56 3.01 8.67
CA TYR A 137 -3.24 1.71 8.84
C TYR A 137 -3.84 1.54 10.24
N GLY A 138 -4.55 2.56 10.74
CA GLY A 138 -5.27 2.50 12.00
C GLY A 138 -4.35 2.28 13.21
N SER A 139 -4.66 1.28 14.05
CA SER A 139 -3.87 0.92 15.23
C SER A 139 -2.47 0.35 14.91
N HIS A 140 -2.20 0.00 13.64
CA HIS A 140 -0.87 -0.46 13.21
C HIS A 140 0.10 0.71 12.91
N GLY A 141 -0.39 1.96 12.88
CA GLY A 141 0.40 3.15 12.58
C GLY A 141 0.65 3.35 11.08
N LEU A 142 1.84 3.83 10.72
CA LEU A 142 2.24 4.05 9.33
C LEU A 142 2.89 2.82 8.70
N GLU A 143 2.51 2.55 7.45
CA GLU A 143 3.06 1.49 6.60
C GLU A 143 3.61 2.04 5.29
N ILE A 144 4.51 1.30 4.66
CA ILE A 144 5.05 1.59 3.33
C ILE A 144 4.30 0.76 2.29
N VAL A 145 3.70 1.41 1.30
CA VAL A 145 2.95 0.78 0.21
C VAL A 145 3.58 1.17 -1.13
N MET A 146 3.79 0.20 -2.01
CA MET A 146 4.27 0.41 -3.38
C MET A 146 3.07 0.50 -4.33
N LEU A 147 2.91 1.66 -4.98
CA LEU A 147 1.92 1.86 -6.04
C LEU A 147 2.54 1.49 -7.40
N SER A 148 1.81 0.73 -8.21
CA SER A 148 2.22 0.31 -9.56
C SER A 148 1.04 0.26 -10.52
N PHE A 149 1.25 0.59 -11.79
CA PHE A 149 0.20 0.57 -12.83
C PHE A 149 0.28 -0.73 -13.66
N HIS A 150 -0.90 -1.28 -13.98
CA HIS A 150 -1.10 -2.56 -14.67
C HIS A 150 -2.22 -2.39 -15.71
N GLY A 151 -1.96 -1.55 -16.73
CA GLY A 151 -2.96 -1.18 -17.73
C GLY A 151 -4.12 -0.40 -17.11
N LYS A 152 -5.34 -0.96 -17.16
CA LYS A 152 -6.56 -0.34 -16.63
C LYS A 152 -6.67 -0.30 -15.09
N HIS A 153 -5.69 -0.85 -14.37
CA HIS A 153 -5.71 -0.94 -12.90
C HIS A 153 -4.44 -0.37 -12.26
N ALA A 154 -4.57 0.24 -11.09
CA ALA A 154 -3.44 0.56 -10.21
C ALA A 154 -3.45 -0.31 -8.94
N ARG A 155 -2.29 -0.88 -8.61
CA ARG A 155 -2.08 -1.83 -7.52
C ARG A 155 -1.19 -1.22 -6.44
N GLY A 156 -1.70 -1.19 -5.21
CA GLY A 156 -0.94 -0.90 -3.99
C GLY A 156 -0.55 -2.20 -3.28
N THR A 157 0.74 -2.50 -3.22
CA THR A 157 1.31 -3.68 -2.54
C THR A 157 2.06 -3.26 -1.28
N LYS A 158 1.80 -3.92 -0.14
CA LYS A 158 2.49 -3.63 1.13
C LYS A 158 3.97 -4.00 1.06
N ILE A 159 4.86 -3.06 1.39
CA ILE A 159 6.30 -3.27 1.56
C ILE A 159 6.65 -3.48 3.03
N THR A 160 5.98 -2.77 3.93
CA THR A 160 5.80 -3.16 5.33
C THR A 160 4.34 -3.55 5.56
N GLY A 161 4.08 -4.41 6.55
CA GLY A 161 2.75 -4.96 6.78
C GLY A 161 2.51 -5.47 8.18
N ASP A 162 1.25 -5.82 8.43
CA ASP A 162 0.68 -6.14 9.74
C ASP A 162 0.06 -7.55 9.75
N PRO A 163 -0.37 -8.08 10.91
CA PRO A 163 -0.95 -9.43 10.99
C PRO A 163 -2.22 -9.66 10.16
N ASN A 164 -2.99 -8.61 9.82
CA ASN A 164 -4.19 -8.71 8.98
C ASN A 164 -3.84 -8.76 7.48
N ILE A 165 -2.90 -7.90 7.05
CA ILE A 165 -2.41 -7.83 5.66
C ILE A 165 -0.88 -7.76 5.70
N PRO A 166 -0.19 -8.92 5.58
CA PRO A 166 1.27 -8.98 5.64
C PRO A 166 2.00 -8.23 4.52
N ALA A 167 3.29 -7.98 4.73
CA ALA A 167 4.18 -7.49 3.68
C ALA A 167 4.22 -8.44 2.46
N GLY A 168 4.35 -7.88 1.27
CA GLY A 168 4.25 -8.57 -0.02
C GLY A 168 2.81 -8.71 -0.55
N GLN A 169 1.79 -8.53 0.28
CA GLN A 169 0.39 -8.65 -0.15
C GLN A 169 -0.14 -7.39 -0.83
N GLN A 170 -1.06 -7.57 -1.77
CA GLN A 170 -1.87 -6.48 -2.30
C GLN A 170 -2.81 -5.96 -1.20
N THR A 171 -2.88 -4.64 -1.05
CA THR A 171 -3.70 -3.95 -0.02
C THR A 171 -4.70 -2.98 -0.64
N VAL A 172 -4.38 -2.41 -1.80
CA VAL A 172 -5.25 -1.52 -2.58
C VAL A 172 -5.23 -1.98 -4.03
N GLU A 173 -6.39 -1.91 -4.67
CA GLU A 173 -6.56 -1.98 -6.12
C GLU A 173 -7.48 -0.83 -6.51
N ILE A 174 -7.23 -0.19 -7.64
CA ILE A 174 -8.01 0.94 -8.14
C ILE A 174 -8.31 0.68 -9.61
N ASP A 175 -9.58 0.71 -9.97
CA ASP A 175 -10.03 0.72 -11.37
C ASP A 175 -9.86 2.15 -11.92
N LEU A 176 -9.18 2.29 -13.06
CA LEU A 176 -8.85 3.59 -13.66
C LEU A 176 -9.87 4.02 -14.73
N MET A 177 -10.78 3.13 -15.13
CA MET A 177 -11.86 3.39 -16.08
C MET A 177 -13.07 4.00 -15.36
N HIS A 178 -13.47 3.40 -14.23
CA HIS A 178 -14.71 3.68 -13.52
C HIS A 178 -14.65 4.93 -12.61
N ARG A 179 -14.30 6.09 -13.19
CA ARG A 179 -14.11 7.35 -12.44
C ARG A 179 -15.37 7.74 -11.65
N ILE A 180 -15.19 8.02 -10.37
CA ILE A 180 -16.25 8.53 -9.50
C ILE A 180 -16.26 10.06 -9.62
N GLN A 181 -17.40 10.62 -10.01
CA GLN A 181 -17.64 12.06 -9.92
C GLN A 181 -17.89 12.42 -8.45
N LEU A 182 -17.25 13.48 -7.96
CA LEU A 182 -17.50 13.96 -6.61
C LEU A 182 -18.79 14.79 -6.56
N PRO A 183 -19.63 14.60 -5.53
CA PRO A 183 -20.62 15.60 -5.13
C PRO A 183 -19.96 16.91 -4.66
N ASP A 184 -20.77 17.94 -4.48
CA ASP A 184 -20.37 19.18 -3.81
C ASP A 184 -19.97 18.95 -2.32
N VAL A 185 -19.45 20.00 -1.68
CA VAL A 185 -18.93 19.96 -0.30
C VAL A 185 -19.99 19.67 0.76
N GLU A 186 -21.27 19.92 0.49
CA GLU A 186 -22.36 19.61 1.43
C GLU A 186 -22.75 18.13 1.32
N ASN A 187 -22.90 17.63 0.09
CA ASN A 187 -23.16 16.21 -0.18
C ASN A 187 -21.96 15.30 0.15
N LEU A 188 -20.71 15.76 0.02
CA LEU A 188 -19.52 15.06 0.51
C LEU A 188 -19.52 14.81 2.02
N ARG A 189 -20.21 15.65 2.80
CA ARG A 189 -20.37 15.43 4.26
C ARG A 189 -21.37 14.31 4.58
N ASN A 190 -22.24 13.95 3.62
CA ASN A 190 -23.25 12.91 3.79
C ASN A 190 -22.66 11.52 3.48
N PHE A 191 -22.35 10.75 4.53
CA PHE A 191 -21.82 9.40 4.42
C PHE A 191 -22.70 8.46 3.57
N ASN A 192 -24.03 8.59 3.66
CA ASN A 192 -24.96 7.72 2.94
C ASN A 192 -24.91 7.98 1.43
N GLU A 193 -24.70 9.23 1.01
CA GLU A 193 -24.63 9.59 -0.42
C GLU A 193 -23.32 9.11 -1.04
N LEU A 194 -22.17 9.31 -0.37
CA LEU A 194 -20.91 8.73 -0.84
C LEU A 194 -20.97 7.19 -0.87
N SER A 195 -21.60 6.56 0.13
CA SER A 195 -21.81 5.11 0.17
C SER A 195 -22.66 4.63 -1.02
N ARG A 196 -23.75 5.33 -1.33
CA ARG A 196 -24.63 5.04 -2.48
C ARG A 196 -23.83 5.05 -3.79
N ILE A 197 -23.12 6.13 -4.08
CA ILE A 197 -22.33 6.29 -5.32
C ILE A 197 -21.26 5.19 -5.45
N VAL A 198 -20.55 4.88 -4.36
CA VAL A 198 -19.52 3.82 -4.36
C VAL A 198 -20.12 2.43 -4.58
N LEU A 199 -21.34 2.17 -4.09
CA LEU A 199 -22.05 0.91 -4.31
C LEU A 199 -22.61 0.78 -5.72
N GLU A 200 -23.14 1.87 -6.31
CA GLU A 200 -23.62 1.91 -7.69
C GLU A 200 -22.49 1.62 -8.69
N VAL A 201 -21.35 2.31 -8.56
CA VAL A 201 -20.19 2.06 -9.43
C VAL A 201 -19.60 0.66 -9.22
N ARG A 202 -19.60 0.14 -7.99
CA ARG A 202 -19.20 -1.26 -7.72
C ARG A 202 -20.11 -2.27 -8.42
N GLU A 203 -21.41 -1.99 -8.48
CA GLU A 203 -22.39 -2.86 -9.13
C GLU A 203 -22.26 -2.83 -10.66
N GLN A 204 -21.99 -1.65 -11.25
CA GLN A 204 -21.61 -1.54 -12.67
C GLN A 204 -20.35 -2.38 -12.98
N VAL A 205 -19.26 -2.20 -12.23
CA VAL A 205 -18.01 -2.97 -12.39
C VAL A 205 -18.28 -4.48 -12.34
N ARG A 206 -19.15 -4.94 -11.43
CA ARG A 206 -19.54 -6.35 -11.29
C ARG A 206 -20.31 -6.86 -12.51
N GLN A 207 -21.22 -6.06 -13.06
CA GLN A 207 -21.99 -6.41 -14.26
C GLN A 207 -21.13 -6.43 -15.52
N GLU A 208 -20.19 -5.49 -15.67
CA GLU A 208 -19.26 -5.46 -16.81
C GLU A 208 -18.27 -6.64 -16.77
N GLN A 209 -17.82 -7.07 -15.59
CA GLN A 209 -16.99 -8.26 -15.44
C GLN A 209 -17.74 -9.54 -15.83
N GLN A 210 -18.97 -9.73 -15.35
CA GLN A 210 -19.76 -10.93 -15.70
C GLN A 210 -20.09 -11.00 -17.20
N GLN A 211 -20.39 -9.87 -17.85
CA GLN A 211 -20.60 -9.83 -19.30
C GLN A 211 -19.33 -10.12 -20.13
N GLN A 212 -18.14 -10.06 -19.51
CA GLN A 212 -16.87 -10.47 -20.13
C GLN A 212 -16.51 -11.93 -19.82
N GLU A 213 -17.06 -12.53 -18.75
CA GLU A 213 -16.90 -13.95 -18.42
C GLU A 213 -17.93 -14.85 -19.13
N ASP A 214 -19.18 -14.40 -19.33
CA ASP A 214 -20.23 -15.08 -20.11
C ASP A 214 -20.17 -14.76 -21.63
N GLY A 215 -19.03 -14.29 -22.14
CA GLY A 215 -18.81 -14.06 -23.57
C GLY A 215 -18.73 -15.39 -24.36
N PRO A 216 -19.44 -15.55 -25.49
CA PRO A 216 -19.65 -16.87 -26.07
C PRO A 216 -18.41 -17.48 -26.74
N GLU A 217 -18.02 -18.66 -26.26
CA GLU A 217 -17.43 -19.69 -27.12
C GLU A 217 -18.51 -20.21 -28.12
N ASP A 218 -18.07 -20.75 -29.26
CA ASP A 218 -18.88 -21.32 -30.35
C ASP A 218 -19.92 -20.42 -31.06
N ALA A 219 -19.47 -19.70 -32.11
CA ALA A 219 -20.39 -19.17 -33.13
C ALA A 219 -19.86 -19.04 -34.59
N GLU A 220 -18.68 -19.57 -34.99
CA GLU A 220 -18.29 -19.53 -36.43
C GLU A 220 -17.49 -20.74 -36.97
N GLY A 221 -17.90 -21.95 -36.59
CA GLY A 221 -17.41 -23.19 -37.18
C GLY A 221 -18.09 -23.59 -38.50
N CYS A 222 -17.80 -22.93 -39.63
CA CYS A 222 -18.19 -23.46 -40.96
C CYS A 222 -17.20 -23.18 -42.10
N SER A 223 -16.20 -24.06 -42.20
CA SER A 223 -15.30 -24.33 -43.33
C SER A 223 -15.67 -23.81 -44.73
N ARG A 224 -14.75 -23.07 -45.38
CA ARG A 224 -14.36 -23.40 -46.78
C ARG A 224 -13.01 -22.85 -47.28
N GLN A 225 -12.05 -23.79 -47.38
CA GLN A 225 -11.10 -23.97 -48.50
C GLN A 225 -10.39 -22.73 -49.11
N SER A 226 -9.11 -22.56 -48.79
CA SER A 226 -8.13 -21.93 -49.71
C SER A 226 -8.01 -22.76 -51.00
N PRO A 227 -7.63 -22.14 -52.15
CA PRO A 227 -6.22 -22.27 -52.53
C PRO A 227 -5.59 -21.07 -53.29
N GLN A 228 -4.29 -20.86 -52.99
CA GLN A 228 -3.20 -20.31 -53.83
C GLN A 228 -3.22 -18.84 -54.35
N GLU A 229 -2.01 -18.25 -54.30
CA GLU A 229 -1.60 -17.02 -55.02
C GLU A 229 -1.48 -17.24 -56.54
N PRO A 230 -1.21 -16.16 -57.32
CA PRO A 230 0.18 -16.00 -57.76
C PRO A 230 0.78 -14.58 -57.63
N GLN A 231 2.12 -14.54 -57.62
CA GLN A 231 2.99 -13.42 -57.24
C GLN A 231 3.15 -12.29 -58.28
N ARG A 232 3.36 -11.04 -57.79
CA ARG A 232 4.47 -10.07 -58.11
C ARG A 232 4.01 -8.59 -58.14
N GLY A 233 4.80 -7.70 -57.52
CA GLY A 233 4.74 -6.23 -57.69
C GLY A 233 5.86 -5.71 -58.63
N PRO A 234 6.39 -4.47 -58.48
CA PRO A 234 6.10 -3.45 -57.46
C PRO A 234 6.03 -1.97 -57.99
N ALA A 235 6.07 -1.00 -57.06
CA ALA A 235 6.56 0.40 -57.18
C ALA A 235 5.57 1.59 -57.38
N GLN A 236 5.96 2.70 -56.75
CA GLN A 236 5.45 4.10 -56.74
C GLN A 236 6.35 4.98 -57.68
N PRO A 237 6.19 6.33 -57.87
CA PRO A 237 5.65 7.36 -56.96
C PRO A 237 4.92 8.61 -57.56
N SER A 238 4.74 9.60 -56.68
CA SER A 238 4.01 10.90 -56.72
C SER A 238 4.39 11.96 -57.78
N VAL A 239 3.46 12.90 -58.04
CA VAL A 239 3.65 14.37 -58.24
C VAL A 239 2.41 15.12 -57.69
N GLU A 240 2.50 16.41 -57.34
CA GLU A 240 1.50 17.26 -56.64
C GLU A 240 1.48 18.72 -57.21
N PRO A 241 0.57 19.65 -56.80
CA PRO A 241 -0.86 19.76 -57.13
C PRO A 241 -1.13 20.67 -58.37
N PRO A 242 -1.46 22.01 -58.39
CA PRO A 242 -1.92 23.01 -57.38
C PRO A 242 -3.18 23.87 -57.77
N ALA A 243 -3.53 24.83 -56.89
CA ALA A 243 -4.14 26.17 -57.14
C ALA A 243 -5.68 26.42 -57.33
N GLU A 244 -6.32 26.79 -56.19
CA GLU A 244 -7.20 27.96 -55.95
C GLU A 244 -8.67 28.14 -56.45
N LYS A 245 -9.42 28.89 -55.61
CA LYS A 245 -10.73 29.58 -55.76
C LYS A 245 -12.00 28.69 -55.73
N GLY A 246 -13.06 29.04 -55.00
CA GLY A 246 -13.25 30.12 -54.00
C GLY A 246 -14.74 30.52 -53.82
N SER A 247 -15.05 31.23 -52.72
CA SER A 247 -16.33 31.86 -52.31
C SER A 247 -17.11 31.18 -51.17
N GLU A 248 -17.42 31.98 -50.14
CA GLU A 248 -18.46 31.77 -49.10
C GLU A 248 -19.78 32.48 -49.56
N PRO A 249 -20.83 32.68 -48.73
CA PRO A 249 -21.18 32.09 -47.43
C PRO A 249 -22.62 31.51 -47.38
N GLY A 250 -22.99 30.91 -46.23
CA GLY A 250 -24.37 30.49 -45.95
C GLY A 250 -24.64 30.34 -44.44
N ASP A 251 -25.56 31.15 -43.92
CA ASP A 251 -25.94 31.18 -42.49
C ASP A 251 -26.97 30.08 -42.14
N GLY A 252 -27.02 29.66 -40.87
CA GLY A 252 -27.88 28.57 -40.41
C GLY A 252 -27.47 27.97 -39.06
N GLY A 253 -27.50 28.77 -37.99
CA GLY A 253 -27.09 28.32 -36.65
C GLY A 253 -28.02 27.27 -36.01
N ALA A 254 -27.42 26.27 -35.36
CA ALA A 254 -28.07 25.38 -34.41
C ALA A 254 -27.20 25.24 -33.15
N ALA A 255 -27.75 25.50 -31.97
CA ALA A 255 -26.99 25.54 -30.72
C ALA A 255 -26.70 24.13 -30.18
N ALA A 256 -25.52 23.60 -30.47
CA ALA A 256 -24.93 22.51 -29.70
C ALA A 256 -24.30 23.09 -28.43
N ALA A 257 -24.66 22.56 -27.26
CA ALA A 257 -24.03 22.96 -26.00
C ALA A 257 -22.59 22.45 -25.97
N ALA A 258 -21.62 23.35 -26.12
CA ALA A 258 -20.22 23.03 -25.92
C ALA A 258 -19.97 22.77 -24.42
N GLU A 259 -19.76 21.51 -24.06
CA GLU A 259 -19.18 21.19 -22.75
C GLU A 259 -17.83 21.90 -22.63
N GLN A 260 -17.70 22.75 -21.61
CA GLN A 260 -16.46 23.48 -21.42
C GLN A 260 -15.34 22.51 -21.02
N PRO A 261 -14.14 22.60 -21.61
CA PRO A 261 -13.02 21.77 -21.21
C PRO A 261 -12.66 22.11 -19.76
N VAL A 262 -12.88 21.15 -18.85
CA VAL A 262 -12.55 21.30 -17.43
C VAL A 262 -11.07 21.67 -17.29
N GLU A 263 -10.79 22.82 -16.67
CA GLU A 263 -9.43 23.35 -16.55
C GLU A 263 -8.52 22.32 -15.90
N SER A 264 -7.62 21.75 -16.71
CA SER A 264 -6.83 20.57 -16.36
C SER A 264 -5.66 20.91 -15.45
N GLY A 265 -5.98 21.33 -14.23
CA GLY A 265 -5.03 21.75 -13.19
C GLY A 265 -5.66 22.16 -11.87
N GLN A 266 -6.88 22.74 -11.89
CA GLN A 266 -7.58 23.13 -10.65
C GLN A 266 -8.16 21.90 -9.94
N GLY A 267 -7.79 21.70 -8.67
CA GLY A 267 -8.34 20.65 -7.83
C GLY A 267 -9.67 21.09 -7.21
N GLN A 268 -10.69 20.24 -7.31
CA GLN A 268 -12.00 20.48 -6.68
C GLN A 268 -11.91 20.34 -5.14
N PRO A 269 -12.70 21.11 -4.36
CA PRO A 269 -12.70 21.02 -2.90
C PRO A 269 -13.02 19.61 -2.37
N PHE A 270 -12.44 19.25 -1.22
CA PHE A 270 -12.66 17.94 -0.60
C PHE A 270 -12.76 18.00 0.92
N VAL A 271 -13.67 17.20 1.48
CA VAL A 271 -13.87 16.98 2.92
C VAL A 271 -14.31 15.53 3.15
N LEU A 272 -13.89 14.92 4.26
CA LEU A 272 -14.38 13.60 4.67
C LEU A 272 -15.86 13.65 5.09
N PRO A 273 -16.64 12.57 4.86
CA PRO A 273 -18.00 12.47 5.38
C PRO A 273 -18.06 12.45 6.91
N LEU A 274 -19.17 12.94 7.47
CA LEU A 274 -19.41 12.88 8.91
C LEU A 274 -19.43 11.42 9.39
N GLY A 275 -18.74 11.15 10.50
CA GLY A 275 -18.55 9.81 11.05
C GLY A 275 -17.35 9.03 10.50
N VAL A 276 -16.70 9.50 9.43
CA VAL A 276 -15.44 8.90 8.95
C VAL A 276 -14.26 9.49 9.72
N SER A 277 -13.55 8.65 10.46
CA SER A 277 -12.33 9.05 11.19
C SER A 277 -11.09 9.04 10.30
N SER A 278 -10.19 9.99 10.55
CA SER A 278 -8.81 10.00 10.04
C SER A 278 -7.83 9.89 11.21
N ARG A 279 -6.61 9.43 10.95
CA ARG A 279 -5.48 9.64 11.88
C ARG A 279 -4.72 10.94 11.60
N ASN A 280 -4.77 11.41 10.36
CA ASN A 280 -4.15 12.66 9.93
C ASN A 280 -5.25 13.69 9.63
N GLU A 281 -5.36 14.73 10.44
CA GLU A 281 -6.29 15.85 10.20
C GLU A 281 -5.76 16.81 9.13
N ASP A 282 -4.45 16.88 8.91
CA ASP A 282 -3.79 17.73 7.91
C ASP A 282 -3.81 17.11 6.51
N TYR A 283 -4.93 16.48 6.14
CA TYR A 283 -5.15 16.01 4.77
C TYR A 283 -5.53 17.18 3.83
N PRO A 284 -5.06 17.18 2.56
CA PRO A 284 -5.41 18.22 1.60
C PRO A 284 -6.92 18.36 1.41
N ARG A 285 -7.42 19.60 1.47
CA ARG A 285 -8.85 19.92 1.32
C ARG A 285 -9.26 20.19 -0.14
N THR A 286 -8.49 19.60 -1.06
CA THR A 286 -8.70 19.60 -2.51
C THR A 286 -8.28 18.25 -3.08
N CYS A 287 -9.00 17.73 -4.08
CA CYS A 287 -8.64 16.53 -4.83
C CYS A 287 -8.72 16.78 -6.35
N ARG A 288 -8.07 15.93 -7.16
CA ARG A 288 -8.14 16.01 -8.62
C ARG A 288 -9.14 15.01 -9.21
N MET A 289 -9.00 13.72 -8.86
CA MET A 289 -9.79 12.62 -9.44
C MET A 289 -10.06 11.55 -8.40
N TRP A 290 -11.19 10.85 -8.53
CA TRP A 290 -11.59 9.71 -7.69
C TRP A 290 -11.86 8.48 -8.56
N GLY A 291 -11.57 7.29 -8.02
CA GLY A 291 -11.82 6.01 -8.66
C GLY A 291 -12.24 4.96 -7.62
N PRO A 292 -12.85 3.84 -8.04
CA PRO A 292 -13.39 2.84 -7.14
C PRO A 292 -12.29 1.88 -6.71
N ARG A 293 -12.46 1.32 -5.50
CA ARG A 293 -11.55 0.33 -4.93
C ARG A 293 -12.27 -1.02 -4.83
N PRO A 294 -11.99 -1.98 -5.72
CA PRO A 294 -12.38 -3.38 -5.51
C PRO A 294 -11.95 -3.85 -4.11
N ARG A 295 -12.85 -4.54 -3.40
CA ARG A 295 -12.47 -5.18 -2.13
C ARG A 295 -11.59 -6.38 -2.44
N LEU A 296 -10.34 -6.34 -1.99
CA LEU A 296 -9.58 -7.57 -1.78
C LEU A 296 -10.31 -8.45 -0.77
N ALA A 297 -10.58 -9.69 -1.15
CA ALA A 297 -10.85 -10.74 -0.17
C ALA A 297 -9.62 -10.87 0.74
N ARG A 298 -9.83 -11.01 2.05
CA ARG A 298 -8.76 -11.41 2.97
C ARG A 298 -8.22 -12.76 2.47
N PRO A 299 -6.90 -12.93 2.23
CA PRO A 299 -6.35 -14.28 2.14
C PRO A 299 -6.62 -15.00 3.46
N ALA A 300 -6.97 -16.29 3.40
CA ALA A 300 -7.27 -17.06 4.60
C ALA A 300 -6.06 -17.07 5.54
N ALA A 301 -6.23 -16.57 6.76
CA ALA A 301 -5.14 -16.53 7.74
C ALA A 301 -4.74 -17.97 8.10
N PRO A 302 -3.44 -18.32 8.03
CA PRO A 302 -2.99 -19.62 8.53
C PRO A 302 -3.21 -19.68 10.04
N GLN A 303 -3.82 -20.77 10.52
CA GLN A 303 -4.09 -20.98 11.94
C GLN A 303 -2.79 -21.26 12.71
N ALA A 304 -2.10 -20.19 13.12
CA ALA A 304 -1.02 -20.27 14.10
C ALA A 304 -1.62 -20.40 15.51
N HIS A 305 -1.69 -21.62 16.04
CA HIS A 305 -2.18 -21.86 17.40
C HIS A 305 -1.29 -21.17 18.45
N PRO A 306 -1.82 -20.24 19.27
CA PRO A 306 -1.06 -19.59 20.34
C PRO A 306 -1.05 -20.49 21.60
N SER A 307 -0.24 -21.55 21.57
CA SER A 307 0.13 -22.33 22.75
C SER A 307 1.65 -22.48 22.82
N GLU A 308 2.18 -22.77 24.00
CA GLU A 308 3.62 -22.98 24.27
C GLU A 308 4.56 -21.75 24.14
N MET A 309 4.09 -20.51 24.39
CA MET A 309 4.97 -19.36 24.68
C MET A 309 4.63 -18.56 25.95
N VAL A 310 3.94 -19.16 26.93
CA VAL A 310 3.70 -18.56 28.26
C VAL A 310 4.20 -19.48 29.38
N SER A 311 5.52 -19.67 29.43
CA SER A 311 6.24 -20.41 30.50
C SER A 311 7.39 -19.59 31.09
N GLY A 312 7.30 -18.25 31.03
CA GLY A 312 8.39 -17.31 31.36
C GLY A 312 8.15 -16.35 32.54
N PHE A 313 6.94 -16.24 33.09
CA PHE A 313 6.64 -15.28 34.18
C PHE A 313 5.57 -15.82 35.16
N SER A 314 5.99 -16.60 36.17
CA SER A 314 5.10 -17.10 37.23
C SER A 314 5.84 -17.40 38.54
N ARG A 315 6.30 -16.36 39.27
CA ARG A 315 6.79 -16.47 40.67
C ARG A 315 6.57 -15.17 41.49
N LEU A 316 5.33 -14.71 41.63
CA LEU A 316 4.90 -13.74 42.67
C LEU A 316 3.45 -14.01 43.09
N GLY A 317 3.23 -14.43 44.34
CA GLY A 317 1.89 -14.57 44.98
C GLY A 317 0.98 -15.69 44.43
N GLY A 318 0.21 -16.45 45.22
CA GLY A 318 0.05 -16.43 46.68
C GLY A 318 -1.35 -16.03 47.16
N GLY A 319 -2.40 -16.67 46.63
CA GLY A 319 -3.80 -16.46 47.03
C GLY A 319 -4.71 -17.54 46.44
N GLN A 320 -5.86 -17.84 47.05
CA GLN A 320 -6.63 -19.06 46.77
C GLN A 320 -8.16 -18.88 46.96
N LEU A 321 -8.93 -19.44 46.01
CA LEU A 321 -10.41 -19.56 45.95
C LEU A 321 -11.22 -18.25 45.74
N PRO A 322 -12.49 -18.33 45.29
CA PRO A 322 -13.17 -19.38 44.50
C PRO A 322 -13.72 -18.86 43.15
N GLY A 323 -14.21 -19.75 42.28
CA GLY A 323 -14.88 -19.38 41.02
C GLY A 323 -16.41 -19.54 41.06
N PRO A 324 -17.17 -18.77 40.25
CA PRO A 324 -18.57 -19.02 39.92
C PRO A 324 -18.76 -19.47 38.46
N THR A 325 -20.00 -19.81 38.09
CA THR A 325 -20.42 -20.38 36.79
C THR A 325 -21.19 -19.41 35.89
N ALA A 326 -21.35 -19.85 34.63
CA ALA A 326 -22.42 -19.50 33.66
C ALA A 326 -22.27 -18.24 32.78
N GLY A 327 -22.77 -18.37 31.55
CA GLY A 327 -23.09 -17.28 30.63
C GLY A 327 -22.14 -17.11 29.45
N GLU A 328 -22.41 -17.80 28.32
CA GLU A 328 -21.93 -17.37 27.00
C GLU A 328 -22.84 -16.24 26.47
N PRO A 329 -22.35 -15.02 26.22
CA PRO A 329 -22.99 -14.10 25.29
C PRO A 329 -22.58 -14.46 23.86
N ARG A 330 -23.53 -14.47 22.92
CA ARG A 330 -23.22 -14.62 21.49
C ARG A 330 -22.40 -13.42 21.01
N GLU A 331 -21.33 -13.66 20.25
CA GLU A 331 -20.66 -12.59 19.51
C GLU A 331 -21.59 -12.04 18.42
N GLU A 332 -22.03 -10.78 18.57
CA GLU A 332 -22.56 -10.01 17.45
C GLU A 332 -21.39 -9.57 16.56
N SER A 333 -21.43 -9.94 15.28
CA SER A 333 -20.34 -9.63 14.35
C SER A 333 -20.24 -8.12 14.10
N PRO A 334 -19.07 -7.48 14.30
CA PRO A 334 -18.92 -6.04 14.07
C PRO A 334 -19.09 -5.70 12.58
N ALA A 335 -19.85 -4.63 12.31
CA ALA A 335 -20.17 -4.17 10.96
C ALA A 335 -18.90 -3.81 10.14
N PRO A 336 -18.90 -4.02 8.81
CA PRO A 336 -17.70 -3.89 7.99
C PRO A 336 -17.30 -2.42 7.76
N GLY A 337 -16.38 -1.92 8.57
CA GLY A 337 -15.84 -0.56 8.47
C GLY A 337 -15.28 -0.22 7.07
N PHE A 338 -15.61 0.97 6.58
CA PHE A 338 -15.12 1.51 5.32
C PHE A 338 -13.96 2.47 5.57
N SER A 339 -12.85 2.28 4.85
CA SER A 339 -11.68 3.18 4.91
C SER A 339 -11.45 3.82 3.54
N CYS A 340 -11.79 5.10 3.44
CA CYS A 340 -11.35 5.96 2.35
C CYS A 340 -9.91 6.42 2.64
N ALA A 341 -9.01 6.24 1.68
CA ALA A 341 -7.64 6.72 1.76
C ALA A 341 -7.38 7.63 0.55
N PRO A 342 -7.26 8.96 0.74
CA PRO A 342 -6.86 9.84 -0.36
C PRO A 342 -5.40 9.53 -0.73
N LEU A 343 -5.14 9.11 -1.98
CA LEU A 343 -3.77 9.06 -2.48
C LEU A 343 -3.26 10.51 -2.64
N GLN A 344 -2.41 10.92 -1.70
CA GLN A 344 -1.71 12.20 -1.76
C GLN A 344 -0.52 12.10 -2.74
N VAL A 345 -0.30 13.16 -3.50
CA VAL A 345 0.74 13.25 -4.54
C VAL A 345 1.58 14.49 -4.29
N TYR A 346 2.90 14.31 -4.31
CA TYR A 346 3.91 15.37 -4.34
C TYR A 346 5.00 14.97 -5.35
#